data_AF-A0A101DEG8-F1
#
_entry.id   AF-A0A101DEG8-F1
#
_cell.length_a   1.000
_cell.length_b   1.000
_cell.length_c   1.000
_cell.angle_alpha   90.00
_cell.angle_beta   90.00
_cell.angle_gamma   90.00
#
_symmetry.space_group_name_H-M   'P 1'
#
loop_
_entity.id
_entity.type
_entity.pdbx_description
1 polymer ?
#
loop_
_entity_poly.entity_id
_entity_poly.type
_entity_poly.pdbx_seq_one_letter_code
_entity_poly.pdbx_strand_id
1 'polypeptide(L)'
;MLDEGIKAKAIELAESIKGLGEYQEFLENEKLLKEDEVAQELLVEFQQKQQDFVTKQLSGEYDQDLLGELTELQSKLNARESVVRFIESYNRLLAVIGEVVDLISEKIELDIGEVYRR
;
A
#
# COMPACT_ATOMS: atom_id res chain seq x y z
N MET A 1 2.85 26.01 13.03
CA MET A 1 1.47 25.59 12.70
C MET A 1 1.22 25.92 11.24
N LEU A 2 0.49 25.07 10.51
CA LEU A 2 0.11 25.33 9.12
C LEU A 2 -0.79 26.57 9.05
N ASP A 3 -0.64 27.40 8.01
CA ASP A 3 -1.57 28.50 7.73
C ASP A 3 -2.99 27.96 7.46
N GLU A 4 -4.03 28.63 7.96
CA GLU A 4 -5.43 28.15 7.83
C GLU A 4 -5.90 28.14 6.37
N GLY A 5 -5.41 29.05 5.52
CA GLY A 5 -5.71 29.07 4.09
C GLY A 5 -5.09 27.87 3.37
N ILE A 6 -3.84 27.53 3.69
CA ILE A 6 -3.18 26.33 3.16
C ILE A 6 -3.89 25.05 3.64
N LYS A 7 -4.26 25.00 4.91
CA LYS A 7 -5.01 23.87 5.48
C LYS A 7 -6.36 23.65 4.78
N ALA A 8 -7.11 24.72 4.52
CA ALA A 8 -8.39 24.63 3.81
C ALA A 8 -8.22 24.02 2.41
N LYS A 9 -7.19 24.45 1.67
CA LYS A 9 -6.87 23.92 0.33
C LYS A 9 -6.46 22.45 0.36
N ALA A 10 -5.68 22.05 1.35
CA ALA A 10 -5.28 20.65 1.52
C ALA A 10 -6.51 19.76 1.78
N ILE A 11 -7.46 20.22 2.59
CA ILE A 11 -8.71 19.49 2.87
C ILE A 11 -9.57 19.42 1.61
N GLU A 12 -9.74 20.52 0.87
CA GLU A 12 -10.49 20.55 -0.39
C GLU A 12 -9.94 19.59 -1.44
N LEU A 13 -8.60 19.52 -1.56
CA LEU A 13 -7.93 18.56 -2.42
C LEU A 13 -8.19 17.12 -1.97
N ALA A 14 -8.10 16.84 -0.67
CA ALA A 14 -8.37 15.50 -0.13
C ALA A 14 -9.81 15.04 -0.38
N GLU A 15 -10.80 15.92 -0.20
CA GLU A 15 -12.20 15.61 -0.52
C GLU A 15 -12.42 15.40 -2.02
N SER A 16 -11.69 16.14 -2.87
CA SER A 16 -11.72 15.93 -4.32
C SER A 16 -11.13 14.57 -4.71
N ILE A 17 -10.02 14.16 -4.07
CA ILE A 17 -9.41 12.83 -4.26
C ILE A 17 -10.39 11.73 -3.84
N LYS A 18 -11.13 11.91 -2.74
CA LYS A 18 -12.16 10.95 -2.31
C LYS A 18 -13.29 10.81 -3.34
N GLY A 19 -13.53 11.83 -4.16
CA GLY A 19 -14.50 11.80 -5.25
C GLY A 19 -14.04 11.05 -6.50
N LEU A 20 -12.78 10.63 -6.58
CA LEU A 20 -12.23 9.92 -7.74
C LEU A 20 -12.74 8.47 -7.82
N GLY A 21 -12.89 7.97 -9.05
CA GLY A 21 -13.30 6.58 -9.29
C GLY A 21 -12.28 5.59 -8.72
N GLU A 22 -10.99 5.90 -8.83
CA GLU A 22 -9.88 5.11 -8.32
C GLU A 22 -9.94 4.97 -6.79
N TYR A 23 -10.35 6.03 -6.08
CA TYR A 23 -10.53 5.96 -4.62
C TYR A 23 -11.72 5.09 -4.23
N GLN A 24 -12.84 5.19 -4.95
CA GLN A 24 -14.01 4.35 -4.70
C GLN A 24 -13.71 2.87 -4.99
N GLU A 25 -13.05 2.58 -6.11
CA GLU A 25 -12.63 1.24 -6.48
C GLU A 25 -11.65 0.63 -5.46
N PHE A 26 -10.73 1.44 -4.92
CA PHE A 26 -9.85 1.03 -3.83
C PHE A 26 -10.67 0.61 -2.59
N LEU A 27 -11.66 1.41 -2.16
CA LEU A 27 -12.49 1.08 -1.01
C LEU A 27 -13.31 -0.20 -1.21
N GLU A 28 -13.87 -0.38 -2.41
CA GLU A 28 -14.62 -1.59 -2.75
C GLU A 28 -13.74 -2.84 -2.70
N ASN A 29 -12.55 -2.80 -3.31
CA ASN A 29 -11.63 -3.92 -3.30
C ASN A 29 -11.00 -4.17 -1.92
N GLU A 30 -10.77 -3.12 -1.12
CA GLU A 30 -10.36 -3.26 0.27
C GLU A 30 -11.42 -4.03 1.08
N LYS A 31 -12.71 -3.72 0.87
CA LYS A 31 -13.80 -4.45 1.50
C LYS A 31 -13.84 -5.91 1.04
N LEU A 32 -13.72 -6.18 -0.26
CA LEU A 32 -13.69 -7.55 -0.78
C LEU A 32 -12.52 -8.37 -0.20
N LEU A 33 -11.35 -7.75 -0.03
CA LEU A 33 -10.21 -8.40 0.62
C LEU A 33 -10.49 -8.69 2.10
N LYS A 34 -11.11 -7.76 2.83
CA LYS A 34 -11.48 -7.95 4.24
C LYS A 34 -12.50 -9.07 4.43
N GLU A 35 -13.37 -9.30 3.44
CA GLU A 35 -14.39 -10.36 3.46
C GLU A 35 -13.85 -11.72 2.96
N ASP A 36 -12.66 -11.78 2.35
CA ASP A 36 -12.01 -13.03 1.95
C ASP A 36 -11.26 -13.68 3.12
N GLU A 37 -11.96 -14.52 3.89
CA GLU A 37 -11.42 -15.23 5.06
C GLU A 37 -10.12 -15.99 4.76
N VAL A 38 -10.04 -16.66 3.61
CA VAL A 38 -8.83 -17.42 3.23
C VAL A 38 -7.66 -16.48 2.97
N ALA A 39 -7.89 -15.35 2.29
CA ALA A 39 -6.84 -14.35 2.12
C ALA A 39 -6.41 -13.74 3.47
N GLN A 40 -7.34 -13.48 4.38
CA GLN A 40 -7.03 -12.96 5.72
C GLN A 40 -6.17 -13.94 6.53
N GLU A 41 -6.50 -15.24 6.53
CA GLU A 41 -5.70 -16.27 7.19
C GLU A 41 -4.28 -16.33 6.62
N LEU A 42 -4.15 -16.36 5.29
CA LEU A 42 -2.86 -16.37 4.61
C LEU A 42 -2.03 -15.11 4.91
N LEU A 43 -2.67 -13.93 4.98
CA LEU A 43 -2.00 -12.67 5.32
C LEU A 43 -1.46 -12.69 6.76
N VAL A 44 -2.24 -13.19 7.71
CA VAL A 44 -1.80 -13.33 9.11
C VAL A 44 -0.61 -14.28 9.21
N GLU A 45 -0.67 -15.44 8.54
CA GLU A 45 0.43 -16.41 8.53
C GLU A 45 1.69 -15.80 7.88
N PHE A 46 1.52 -15.11 6.75
CA PHE A 46 2.61 -14.44 6.06
C PHE A 46 3.28 -13.38 6.94
N GLN A 47 2.51 -12.54 7.64
CA GLN A 47 3.03 -11.51 8.54
C GLN A 47 3.82 -12.11 9.71
N GLN A 48 3.32 -13.19 10.31
CA GLN A 48 4.02 -13.88 11.40
C GLN A 48 5.37 -14.43 10.93
N LYS A 49 5.38 -15.18 9.83
CA LYS A 49 6.62 -15.75 9.26
C LYS A 49 7.59 -14.67 8.78
N GLN A 50 7.09 -13.55 8.26
CA GLN A 50 7.93 -12.43 7.84
C GLN A 50 8.64 -11.81 9.05
N GLN A 51 7.92 -11.60 10.16
CA GLN A 51 8.51 -11.09 11.40
C GLN A 51 9.59 -12.03 11.96
N ASP A 52 9.34 -13.35 11.92
CA ASP A 52 10.31 -14.36 12.33
C ASP A 52 11.54 -14.35 11.44
N PHE A 53 11.36 -14.23 10.12
CA PHE A 53 12.44 -14.18 9.14
C PHE A 53 13.33 -12.95 9.35
N VAL A 54 12.73 -11.77 9.52
CA VAL A 54 13.48 -10.53 9.84
C VAL A 54 14.24 -10.67 11.15
N THR A 55 13.63 -11.27 12.17
CA THR A 55 14.29 -11.48 13.48
C THR A 55 15.53 -12.35 13.34
N LYS A 56 15.44 -13.47 12.60
CA LYS A 56 16.58 -14.36 12.33
C LYS A 56 17.65 -13.68 11.50
N GLN A 57 17.25 -12.94 10.46
CA GLN A 57 18.21 -12.20 9.64
C GLN A 57 19.00 -11.17 10.46
N LEU A 58 18.36 -10.51 11.42
CA LEU A 58 19.01 -9.56 12.34
C LEU A 58 19.95 -10.25 13.35
N SER A 59 19.68 -11.50 13.74
CA SER A 59 20.60 -12.30 14.56
C SER A 59 21.77 -12.90 13.77
N GLY A 60 21.78 -12.73 12.44
CA GLY A 60 22.77 -13.32 11.54
C GLY A 60 22.46 -14.76 11.13
N GLU A 61 21.26 -15.25 11.46
CA GLU A 61 20.77 -16.57 11.06
C GLU A 61 20.07 -16.50 9.69
N TYR A 62 20.39 -17.46 8.82
CA TYR A 62 19.71 -17.62 7.54
C TYR A 62 18.86 -18.90 7.57
N ASP A 63 17.55 -18.73 7.43
CA ASP A 63 16.59 -19.84 7.44
C ASP A 63 15.99 -20.02 6.04
N GLN A 64 16.51 -21.01 5.33
CA GLN A 64 16.09 -21.32 3.96
C GLN A 64 14.69 -21.95 3.90
N ASP A 65 14.30 -22.72 4.92
CA ASP A 65 12.99 -23.36 4.97
C ASP A 65 11.90 -22.30 5.16
N LEU A 66 12.13 -21.35 6.09
CA LEU A 66 11.23 -20.22 6.32
C LEU A 66 11.09 -19.32 5.08
N LEU A 67 12.17 -19.12 4.32
CA LEU A 67 12.11 -18.41 3.04
C LEU A 67 11.25 -19.15 2.00
N GLY A 68 11.34 -20.48 1.97
CA GLY A 68 10.50 -21.33 1.13
C GLY A 68 9.02 -21.20 1.48
N GLU A 69 8.68 -21.27 2.77
CA GLU A 69 7.31 -21.10 3.27
C GLU A 69 6.75 -19.72 2.94
N LEU A 70 7.55 -18.64 3.11
CA LEU A 70 7.17 -17.29 2.72
C LEU A 70 6.89 -17.17 1.23
N THR A 71 7.71 -17.82 0.39
CA THR A 71 7.52 -17.83 -1.07
C THR A 71 6.23 -18.55 -1.45
N GLU A 72 5.93 -19.68 -0.80
CA GLU A 72 4.68 -20.42 -1.02
C GLU A 72 3.45 -19.60 -0.61
N LEU A 73 3.49 -18.96 0.57
CA LEU A 73 2.41 -18.09 1.03
C LEU A 73 2.20 -16.90 0.10
N GLN A 74 3.28 -16.29 -0.37
CA GLN A 74 3.20 -15.21 -1.36
C GLN A 74 2.54 -15.70 -2.66
N SER A 75 2.87 -16.90 -3.14
CA SER A 75 2.22 -17.49 -4.30
C SER A 75 0.73 -17.74 -4.08
N LYS A 76 0.33 -18.21 -2.89
CA LYS A 76 -1.08 -18.43 -2.53
C LYS A 76 -1.85 -17.11 -2.47
N LEU A 77 -1.27 -16.08 -1.87
CA LEU A 77 -1.83 -14.73 -1.81
C LEU A 77 -2.00 -14.13 -3.21
N ASN A 78 -0.99 -14.23 -4.08
CA ASN A 78 -1.05 -13.74 -5.46
C ASN A 78 -2.06 -14.51 -6.33
N ALA A 79 -2.48 -15.71 -5.91
CA ALA A 79 -3.54 -16.46 -6.57
C ALA A 79 -4.95 -16.08 -6.07
N ARG A 80 -5.07 -15.29 -4.99
CA ARG A 80 -6.37 -14.79 -4.50
C ARG A 80 -6.79 -13.58 -5.33
N GLU A 81 -7.95 -13.69 -5.99
CA GLU A 81 -8.51 -12.58 -6.78
C GLU A 81 -8.73 -11.31 -5.94
N SER A 82 -9.16 -11.46 -4.68
CA SER A 82 -9.35 -10.36 -3.73
C SER A 82 -8.05 -9.59 -3.47
N VAL A 83 -6.93 -10.28 -3.32
CA VAL A 83 -5.59 -9.70 -3.13
C VAL A 83 -5.13 -9.00 -4.40
N VAL A 84 -5.26 -9.65 -5.56
CA VAL A 84 -4.85 -9.08 -6.85
C VAL A 84 -5.62 -7.78 -7.13
N ARG A 85 -6.95 -7.80 -7.01
CA ARG A 85 -7.78 -6.62 -7.23
C ARG A 85 -7.47 -5.48 -6.26
N PHE A 86 -7.23 -5.80 -5.00
CA PHE A 86 -6.81 -4.81 -4.02
C PHE A 86 -5.47 -4.15 -4.41
N ILE A 87 -4.44 -4.94 -4.74
CA ILE A 87 -3.13 -4.41 -5.15
C ILE A 87 -3.25 -3.54 -6.40
N GLU A 88 -4.01 -3.99 -7.39
CA GLU A 88 -4.20 -3.26 -8.64
C GLU A 88 -4.91 -1.91 -8.43
N SER A 89 -6.02 -1.89 -7.67
CA SER A 89 -6.75 -0.66 -7.36
C SER A 89 -5.94 0.29 -6.47
N TYR A 90 -5.19 -0.25 -5.51
CA TYR A 90 -4.27 0.54 -4.68
C TYR A 90 -3.18 1.21 -5.53
N ASN A 91 -2.58 0.49 -6.48
CA ASN A 91 -1.58 1.05 -7.38
C ASN A 91 -2.15 2.14 -8.29
N ARG A 92 -3.39 1.97 -8.79
CA ARG A 92 -4.09 3.03 -9.54
C ARG A 92 -4.30 4.29 -8.70
N LEU A 93 -4.78 4.14 -7.47
CA LEU A 93 -4.94 5.27 -6.54
C LEU A 93 -3.61 5.97 -6.26
N LEU A 94 -2.53 5.20 -6.02
CA LEU A 94 -1.20 5.77 -5.81
C LEU A 94 -0.67 6.51 -7.05
N ALA A 95 -0.94 6.03 -8.27
CA ALA A 95 -0.54 6.72 -9.49
C ALA A 95 -1.20 8.11 -9.57
N VAL A 96 -2.51 8.20 -9.32
CA VAL A 96 -3.23 9.48 -9.34
C VAL A 96 -2.76 10.42 -8.23
N ILE A 97 -2.52 9.91 -7.02
CA ILE A 97 -1.94 10.71 -5.93
C ILE A 97 -0.52 11.18 -6.30
N GLY A 98 0.27 10.32 -6.96
CA GLY A 98 1.60 10.65 -7.46
C GLY A 98 1.57 11.83 -8.42
N GLU A 99 0.65 11.83 -9.39
CA GLU A 99 0.45 12.96 -10.31
C GLU A 99 0.13 14.27 -9.59
N VAL A 100 -0.69 14.21 -8.53
CA VAL A 100 -0.99 15.38 -7.70
C VAL A 100 0.27 15.90 -6.99
N VAL A 101 1.08 15.00 -6.42
CA VAL A 101 2.34 15.36 -5.76
C VAL A 101 3.34 15.95 -6.77
N ASP A 102 3.42 15.40 -7.97
CA ASP A 102 4.28 15.90 -9.04
C ASP A 102 3.87 17.31 -9.47
N LEU A 103 2.57 17.56 -9.63
CA LEU A 103 2.04 18.90 -9.95
C LEU A 103 2.39 19.92 -8.86
N ILE A 104 2.25 19.54 -7.59
CA ILE A 104 2.64 20.42 -6.47
C ILE A 104 4.15 20.68 -6.52
N SER A 105 4.95 19.62 -6.66
CA SER A 105 6.42 19.66 -6.72
C SER A 105 6.93 20.58 -7.83
N GLU A 106 6.35 20.47 -9.04
CA GLU A 106 6.67 21.34 -10.18
C GLU A 106 6.40 22.81 -9.85
N LYS A 107 5.26 23.12 -9.20
CA LYS A 107 4.85 24.50 -8.93
C LYS A 107 5.64 25.18 -7.82
N ILE A 108 6.20 24.41 -6.90
CA ILE A 108 7.05 24.94 -5.83
C ILE A 108 8.56 24.77 -6.12
N GLU A 109 8.91 24.24 -7.30
CA GLU A 109 10.30 24.00 -7.74
C GLU A 109 11.10 23.16 -6.71
N LEU A 110 10.44 22.17 -6.09
CA LEU A 110 11.02 21.29 -5.07
C LEU A 110 10.56 19.85 -5.31
N ASP A 111 11.50 18.92 -5.42
CA ASP A 111 11.19 17.48 -5.55
C ASP A 111 10.74 16.91 -4.19
N ILE A 112 9.43 16.82 -3.98
CA ILE A 112 8.84 16.22 -2.77
C ILE A 112 8.87 14.68 -2.87
N GLY A 113 8.90 14.14 -4.10
CA GLY A 113 8.93 12.70 -4.38
C GLY A 113 10.24 12.02 -3.96
N GLU A 114 11.32 12.77 -3.74
CA GLU A 114 12.59 12.23 -3.21
C GLU A 114 12.41 11.60 -1.80
N VAL A 115 11.46 12.11 -1.00
CA VAL A 115 11.17 11.61 0.36
C VAL A 115 10.48 10.23 0.32
N TYR A 116 9.76 9.93 -0.76
CA TYR A 116 9.01 8.68 -0.93
C TYR A 116 9.77 7.62 -1.76
N ARG A 117 10.88 7.99 -2.40
CA ARG A 117 11.74 7.09 -3.21
C ARG A 117 12.92 6.48 -2.43
N ARG A 118 13.05 6.77 -1.14
CA ARG A 118 14.09 6.21 -0.25
C ARG A 118 13.60 5.01 0.53
#